data_AF-A0A7K3L1V2-F1
#
_entry.id   AF-A0A7K3L1V2-F1
#
_cell.length_a   1.000
_cell.length_b   1.000
_cell.length_c   1.000
_cell.angle_alpha   90.00
_cell.angle_beta   90.00
_cell.angle_gamma   90.00
#
_symmetry.space_group_name_H-M   'P 1'
#
loop_
_entity.id
_entity.type
_entity.pdbx_description
1 polymer ?
#
loop_
_entity_poly.entity_id
_entity_poly.type
_entity_poly.pdbx_seq_one_letter_code
_entity_poly.pdbx_strand_id
1 'polypeptide(L)'
;MIYGHRGRDVIGHFRDADKDVPLWAIFEVMTLGNFGAFFRCLDLRVKAKVVGDLGMPANIDSELRLGEIIFALKDFRNAIAHNAVVLDVRFQTGAVNTGVSQLLKQETGVSGVDFADITDYVALLVYLLRRMGFSKTECRQLIAGYDSIIERYRAELPFNVYSKIIKTTARGKLTALRQFVGNS
;
A
#
# COMPACT_ATOMS: atom_id res chain seq x y z
N MET A 1 -20.24 10.12 21.07
CA MET A 1 -19.80 8.93 21.82
C MET A 1 -18.45 8.50 21.28
N ILE A 2 -17.40 8.72 22.05
CA ILE A 2 -16.03 8.35 21.71
C ILE A 2 -15.88 6.87 22.06
N TYR A 3 -15.65 6.02 21.06
CA TYR A 3 -15.37 4.61 21.29
C TYR A 3 -14.07 4.48 22.09
N GLY A 4 -14.15 3.83 23.25
CA GLY A 4 -13.04 3.65 24.17
C GLY A 4 -11.98 2.70 23.62
N HIS A 5 -10.78 3.22 23.43
CA HIS A 5 -9.55 2.43 23.31
C HIS A 5 -9.15 1.88 24.69
N ARG A 6 -9.88 0.89 25.21
CA ARG A 6 -9.32 -0.01 26.25
C ARG A 6 -8.70 -1.21 25.55
N GLY A 7 -7.46 -1.03 25.13
CA GLY A 7 -6.67 -2.08 24.48
C GLY A 7 -5.19 -1.71 24.53
N ARG A 8 -4.61 -1.79 25.74
CA ARG A 8 -3.20 -1.60 26.10
C ARG A 8 -2.66 -0.19 25.80
N ASP A 9 -2.65 0.66 26.81
CA ASP A 9 -1.79 1.85 26.84
C ASP A 9 -0.32 1.38 26.93
N VAL A 10 0.23 0.92 25.80
CA VAL A 10 1.59 0.37 25.73
C VAL A 10 2.59 1.41 26.21
N ILE A 11 2.39 2.67 25.87
CA ILE A 11 3.23 3.79 26.30
C ILE A 11 3.07 4.05 27.80
N GLY A 12 1.82 4.08 28.29
CA GLY A 12 1.52 4.23 29.71
C GLY A 12 2.14 3.12 30.55
N HIS A 13 2.17 1.87 30.07
CA HIS A 13 2.83 0.78 30.78
C HIS A 13 4.32 1.03 31.05
N PHE A 14 5.07 1.59 30.08
CA PHE A 14 6.49 1.93 30.27
C PHE A 14 6.65 3.17 31.14
N ARG A 15 5.84 4.21 30.90
CA ARG A 15 5.86 5.45 31.67
C ARG A 15 5.55 5.21 33.16
N ASP A 16 4.49 4.45 33.43
CA ASP A 16 4.02 4.19 34.79
C ASP A 16 4.96 3.23 35.55
N ALA A 17 5.81 2.49 34.81
CA ALA A 17 6.86 1.64 35.36
C ALA A 17 8.25 2.34 35.43
N ASP A 18 8.33 3.64 35.14
CA ASP A 18 9.56 4.44 35.08
C ASP A 18 10.66 3.81 34.19
N LYS A 19 10.23 3.28 33.03
CA LYS A 19 11.09 2.65 32.03
C LYS A 19 11.15 3.49 30.77
N ASP A 20 12.31 3.46 30.11
CA ASP A 20 12.45 4.00 28.76
C ASP A 20 11.46 3.31 27.81
N VAL A 21 10.79 4.12 26.97
CA VAL A 21 9.89 3.61 25.95
C VAL A 21 10.72 3.03 24.81
N PRO A 22 10.66 1.72 24.54
CA PRO A 22 11.43 1.13 23.47
C PRO A 22 10.87 1.57 22.11
N LEU A 23 11.75 1.65 21.11
CA LEU A 23 11.38 2.14 19.77
C LEU A 23 10.24 1.33 19.13
N TRP A 24 10.17 0.02 19.35
CA TRP A 24 9.08 -0.82 18.84
C TRP A 24 7.71 -0.41 19.40
N ALA A 25 7.63 0.05 20.65
CA ALA A 25 6.38 0.48 21.27
C ALA A 25 5.87 1.80 20.68
N ILE A 26 6.78 2.67 20.21
CA ILE A 26 6.43 3.90 19.49
C ILE A 26 5.81 3.54 18.13
N PHE A 27 6.40 2.60 17.40
CA PHE A 27 5.84 2.12 16.13
C PHE A 27 4.49 1.41 16.29
N GLU A 28 4.26 0.71 17.40
CA GLU A 28 2.99 0.04 17.71
C GLU A 28 1.81 1.03 17.80
N VAL A 29 2.03 2.21 18.39
CA VAL A 29 0.97 3.23 18.58
C VAL A 29 0.90 4.25 17.44
N MET A 30 1.89 4.27 16.55
CA MET A 30 1.93 5.21 15.44
C MET A 30 0.95 4.82 14.33
N THR A 31 0.10 5.77 13.94
CA THR A 31 -0.70 5.63 12.71
C THR A 31 0.20 5.72 11.47
N LEU A 32 -0.23 5.13 10.34
CA LEU A 32 0.47 5.30 9.05
C LEU A 32 0.64 6.78 8.65
N GLY A 33 -0.29 7.65 9.06
CA GLY A 33 -0.18 9.09 8.82
C GLY A 33 0.98 9.72 9.60
N ASN A 34 1.09 9.40 10.90
CA ASN A 34 2.20 9.87 11.74
C ASN A 34 3.53 9.27 11.28
N PHE A 35 3.53 8.00 10.86
CA PHE A 35 4.71 7.37 10.26
C PHE A 35 5.15 8.06 8.97
N GLY A 36 4.21 8.39 8.07
CA GLY A 36 4.52 9.13 6.84
C GLY A 36 5.09 10.53 7.11
N ALA A 37 4.54 11.26 8.10
CA ALA A 37 5.08 12.54 8.53
C ALA A 37 6.49 12.40 9.12
N PHE A 38 6.69 11.42 10.00
CA PHE A 38 7.99 11.10 10.57
C PHE A 38 9.02 10.77 9.48
N PHE A 39 8.68 9.87 8.55
CA PHE A 39 9.55 9.49 7.44
C PHE A 39 9.96 10.71 6.59
N ARG A 40 9.03 11.63 6.30
CA ARG A 40 9.33 12.86 5.55
C ARG A 40 10.34 13.77 6.27
N CYS A 41 10.37 13.76 7.59
CA CYS A 41 11.32 14.55 8.39
C CYS A 41 12.70 13.90 8.52
N LEU A 42 12.89 12.64 8.14
CA LEU A 42 14.20 11.98 8.22
C LEU A 42 15.24 12.64 7.33
N ASP A 43 16.49 12.63 7.80
CA ASP A 43 17.67 13.01 7.01
C ASP A 43 17.76 12.15 5.74
N LEU A 44 18.21 12.76 4.64
CA LEU A 44 18.30 12.09 3.34
C LEU A 44 19.14 10.81 3.41
N ARG A 45 20.22 10.77 4.20
CA ARG A 45 21.07 9.59 4.37
C ARG A 45 20.33 8.43 5.01
N VAL A 46 19.44 8.72 5.97
CA VAL A 46 18.60 7.71 6.60
C VAL A 46 17.56 7.20 5.62
N LYS A 47 16.90 8.10 4.87
CA LYS A 47 15.96 7.71 3.81
C LYS A 47 16.62 6.82 2.75
N ALA A 48 17.82 7.21 2.29
CA ALA A 48 18.63 6.45 1.34
C ALA A 48 18.93 5.03 1.84
N LYS A 49 19.27 4.90 3.14
CA LYS A 49 19.45 3.59 3.76
C LYS A 49 18.16 2.77 3.75
N VAL A 50 17.03 3.36 4.14
CA VAL A 50 15.73 2.65 4.16
C VAL A 50 15.33 2.16 2.76
N VAL A 51 15.44 3.00 1.73
CA VAL A 51 15.09 2.59 0.37
C VAL A 51 16.08 1.56 -0.19
N GLY A 52 17.35 1.64 0.22
CA GLY A 52 18.37 0.65 -0.08
C GLY A 52 18.10 -0.70 0.58
N ASP A 53 17.70 -0.71 1.86
CA ASP A 53 17.34 -1.92 2.60
C ASP A 53 16.07 -2.58 2.00
N LEU A 54 15.14 -1.78 1.45
CA LEU A 54 13.99 -2.27 0.69
C LEU A 54 14.34 -2.70 -0.75
N GLY A 55 15.57 -2.47 -1.22
CA GLY A 55 16.00 -2.77 -2.59
C GLY A 55 15.26 -1.94 -3.65
N MET A 56 14.83 -0.73 -3.33
CA MET A 56 14.17 0.16 -4.30
C MET A 56 15.19 0.75 -5.29
N PRO A 57 14.79 1.05 -6.54
CA PRO A 57 15.71 1.49 -7.57
C PRO A 57 16.21 2.92 -7.34
N ALA A 58 17.51 3.16 -7.52
CA ALA A 58 18.13 4.47 -7.25
C ALA A 58 17.80 5.56 -8.30
N ASN A 59 17.29 5.19 -9.47
CA ASN A 59 17.11 6.08 -10.62
C ASN A 59 15.74 6.80 -10.68
N ILE A 60 14.94 6.78 -9.62
CA ILE A 60 13.55 7.31 -9.61
C ILE A 60 13.17 8.07 -8.34
N ASP A 61 14.14 8.65 -7.64
CA ASP A 61 13.94 9.37 -6.36
C ASP A 61 13.21 8.49 -5.33
N SER A 62 13.69 7.27 -5.12
CA SER A 62 13.01 6.25 -4.30
C SER A 62 12.65 6.73 -2.89
N GLU A 63 13.41 7.66 -2.31
CA GLU A 63 13.12 8.31 -1.02
C GLU A 63 11.83 9.11 -1.06
N LEU A 64 11.61 9.87 -2.13
CA LEU A 64 10.37 10.61 -2.35
C LEU A 64 9.22 9.64 -2.62
N ARG A 65 9.44 8.63 -3.48
CA ARG A 65 8.42 7.63 -3.85
C ARG A 65 7.95 6.82 -2.65
N LEU A 66 8.87 6.38 -1.78
CA LEU A 66 8.50 5.67 -0.57
C LEU A 66 7.62 6.53 0.34
N GLY A 67 7.93 7.82 0.47
CA GLY A 67 7.09 8.77 1.18
C GLY A 67 5.68 8.85 0.60
N GLU A 68 5.55 9.01 -0.72
CA GLU A 68 4.25 9.04 -1.42
C GLU A 68 3.47 7.73 -1.24
N ILE A 69 4.15 6.58 -1.33
CA ILE A 69 3.56 5.26 -1.12
C ILE A 69 2.99 5.12 0.30
N ILE A 70 3.69 5.59 1.33
CA ILE A 70 3.20 5.53 2.72
C ILE A 70 1.87 6.29 2.86
N PHE A 71 1.76 7.48 2.24
CA PHE A 71 0.51 8.24 2.26
C PHE A 71 -0.60 7.59 1.43
N ALA A 72 -0.26 7.00 0.28
CA ALA A 72 -1.23 6.23 -0.53
C ALA A 72 -1.79 5.04 0.26
N LEU A 73 -0.93 4.32 1.01
CA LEU A 73 -1.36 3.23 1.89
C LEU A 73 -2.20 3.72 3.08
N LYS A 74 -1.85 4.86 3.66
CA LYS A 74 -2.67 5.50 4.71
C LYS A 74 -4.08 5.77 4.20
N ASP A 75 -4.20 6.35 3.01
CA ASP A 75 -5.49 6.70 2.40
C ASP A 75 -6.27 5.44 2.04
N PHE A 76 -5.60 4.44 1.45
CA PHE A 76 -6.21 3.16 1.10
C PHE A 76 -6.72 2.40 2.33
N ARG A 77 -5.90 2.28 3.39
CA ARG A 77 -6.30 1.63 4.65
C ARG A 77 -7.50 2.33 5.28
N ASN A 78 -7.51 3.67 5.27
CA ASN A 78 -8.62 4.44 5.81
C ASN A 78 -9.90 4.23 4.99
N ALA A 79 -9.78 4.14 3.67
CA ALA A 79 -10.91 3.83 2.82
C ALA A 79 -11.50 2.45 3.16
N ILE A 80 -10.66 1.42 3.29
CA ILE A 80 -11.11 0.06 3.66
C ILE A 80 -11.88 0.08 4.98
N ALA A 81 -11.40 0.83 5.97
CA ALA A 81 -12.12 0.98 7.25
C ALA A 81 -13.52 1.61 7.11
N HIS A 82 -13.79 2.34 6.01
CA HIS A 82 -15.04 3.02 5.73
C HIS A 82 -15.84 2.41 4.54
N ASN A 83 -15.37 1.31 3.92
CA ASN A 83 -15.96 0.45 2.87
C ASN A 83 -16.59 1.12 1.63
N ALA A 84 -17.49 2.10 1.76
CA ALA A 84 -18.24 2.70 0.66
C ALA A 84 -17.37 3.60 -0.25
N VAL A 85 -16.30 4.20 0.29
CA VAL A 85 -15.44 5.13 -0.47
C VAL A 85 -14.40 4.40 -1.32
N VAL A 86 -14.04 3.15 -0.94
CA VAL A 86 -13.01 2.34 -1.58
C VAL A 86 -13.30 2.08 -3.06
N LEU A 87 -14.56 1.77 -3.37
CA LEU A 87 -14.98 1.29 -4.69
C LEU A 87 -14.86 2.34 -5.79
N ASP A 88 -14.87 3.61 -5.43
CA ASP A 88 -14.85 4.74 -6.36
C ASP A 88 -13.57 5.56 -6.22
N VAL A 89 -12.56 5.04 -5.51
CA VAL A 89 -11.23 5.65 -5.27
C VAL A 89 -11.21 7.12 -4.80
N ARG A 90 -12.37 7.68 -4.44
CA ARG A 90 -12.56 9.07 -3.97
C ARG A 90 -11.86 9.36 -2.64
N PHE A 91 -11.31 8.33 -2.00
CA PHE A 91 -10.50 8.45 -0.79
C PHE A 91 -9.10 8.98 -1.07
N GLN A 92 -8.65 9.05 -2.33
CA GLN A 92 -7.35 9.64 -2.67
C GLN A 92 -7.35 11.12 -2.28
N THR A 93 -6.71 11.45 -1.15
CA THR A 93 -6.67 12.83 -0.64
C THR A 93 -5.45 13.60 -1.13
N GLY A 94 -4.50 12.91 -1.76
CA GLY A 94 -3.40 13.49 -2.52
C GLY A 94 -3.25 12.76 -3.85
N ALA A 95 -2.81 13.46 -4.89
CA ALA A 95 -2.45 12.82 -6.15
C ALA A 95 -1.32 11.83 -5.87
N VAL A 96 -1.60 10.52 -6.00
CA VAL A 96 -0.50 9.55 -6.09
C VAL A 96 0.26 9.94 -7.35
N ASN A 97 1.46 10.47 -7.15
CA ASN A 97 2.20 11.16 -8.19
C ASN A 97 2.55 10.19 -9.32
N THR A 98 2.65 10.72 -10.53
CA THR A 98 3.16 10.03 -11.73
C THR A 98 4.45 9.23 -11.46
N GLY A 99 5.28 9.67 -10.51
CA GLY A 99 6.48 8.95 -10.09
C GLY A 99 6.22 7.56 -9.50
N VAL A 100 5.16 7.36 -8.70
CA VAL A 100 4.81 6.02 -8.16
C VAL A 100 4.32 5.13 -9.29
N SER A 101 3.54 5.67 -10.23
CA SER A 101 3.12 4.94 -11.43
C SER A 101 4.32 4.52 -12.29
N GLN A 102 5.31 5.40 -12.44
CA GLN A 102 6.54 5.10 -13.17
C GLN A 102 7.37 4.02 -12.45
N LEU A 103 7.48 4.10 -11.11
CA LEU A 103 8.13 3.07 -10.30
C LEU A 103 7.46 1.71 -10.51
N LEU A 104 6.14 1.64 -10.39
CA LEU A 104 5.41 0.38 -10.59
C LEU A 104 5.60 -0.16 -12.02
N LYS A 105 5.56 0.71 -13.04
CA LYS A 105 5.82 0.31 -14.42
C LYS A 105 7.23 -0.26 -14.60
N GLN A 106 8.24 0.42 -14.07
CA GLN A 106 9.64 0.01 -14.19
C GLN A 106 9.89 -1.33 -13.49
N GLU A 107 9.39 -1.48 -12.28
CA GLU A 107 9.74 -2.61 -11.40
C GLU A 107 8.87 -3.84 -11.62
N THR A 108 7.59 -3.65 -11.98
CA THR A 108 6.60 -4.73 -12.10
C THR A 108 6.15 -4.99 -13.53
N GLY A 109 6.45 -4.09 -14.48
CA GLY A 109 5.93 -4.16 -15.85
C GLY A 109 4.45 -3.76 -15.97
N VAL A 110 3.77 -3.42 -14.88
CA VAL A 110 2.37 -2.99 -14.89
C VAL A 110 2.24 -1.61 -15.52
N SER A 111 1.54 -1.52 -16.65
CA SER A 111 1.28 -0.26 -17.37
C SER A 111 -0.09 0.32 -17.05
N GLY A 112 -0.26 1.64 -17.28
CA GLY A 112 -1.54 2.32 -17.09
C GLY A 112 -2.00 2.40 -15.62
N VAL A 113 -1.04 2.53 -14.71
CA VAL A 113 -1.31 2.80 -13.28
C VAL A 113 -1.61 4.29 -13.13
N ASP A 114 -2.86 4.62 -12.83
CA ASP A 114 -3.34 5.98 -12.61
C ASP A 114 -3.96 6.16 -11.22
N PHE A 115 -3.99 5.09 -10.41
CA PHE A 115 -4.62 5.02 -9.10
C PHE A 115 -6.11 5.39 -9.11
N ALA A 116 -6.74 5.31 -10.30
CA ALA A 116 -8.16 5.60 -10.46
C ALA A 116 -9.04 4.33 -10.37
N ASP A 117 -8.48 3.18 -10.02
CA ASP A 117 -9.24 1.99 -9.63
C ASP A 117 -8.45 1.13 -8.61
N ILE A 118 -9.14 0.21 -7.92
CA ILE A 118 -8.53 -0.58 -6.85
C ILE A 118 -7.42 -1.55 -7.32
N THR A 119 -7.39 -1.92 -8.60
CA THR A 119 -6.35 -2.81 -9.15
C THR A 119 -4.97 -2.19 -9.01
N ASP A 120 -4.87 -0.86 -9.10
CA ASP A 120 -3.59 -0.14 -8.94
C ASP A 120 -3.06 -0.21 -7.52
N TYR A 121 -3.96 -0.16 -6.53
CA TYR A 121 -3.59 -0.35 -5.13
C TYR A 121 -3.16 -1.79 -4.85
N VAL A 122 -3.78 -2.78 -5.51
CA VAL A 122 -3.32 -4.18 -5.46
C VAL A 122 -1.93 -4.33 -6.08
N ALA A 123 -1.66 -3.68 -7.21
CA ALA A 123 -0.33 -3.68 -7.82
C ALA A 123 0.73 -3.07 -6.87
N LEU A 124 0.40 -1.94 -6.23
CA LEU A 124 1.26 -1.32 -5.23
C LEU A 124 1.53 -2.25 -4.03
N LEU A 125 0.50 -2.92 -3.52
CA LEU A 125 0.65 -3.87 -2.41
C LEU A 125 1.55 -5.04 -2.79
N VAL A 126 1.35 -5.66 -3.95
CA VAL A 126 2.17 -6.78 -4.42
C VAL A 126 3.64 -6.37 -4.56
N TYR A 127 3.90 -5.19 -5.13
CA TYR A 127 5.24 -4.61 -5.22
C TYR A 127 5.89 -4.49 -3.82
N LEU A 128 5.18 -3.89 -2.86
CA LEU A 128 5.71 -3.69 -1.51
C LEU A 128 5.95 -4.99 -0.76
N LEU A 129 5.04 -5.96 -0.85
CA LEU A 129 5.22 -7.27 -0.23
C LEU A 129 6.50 -7.94 -0.74
N ARG A 130 6.78 -7.88 -2.05
CA ARG A 130 8.04 -8.40 -2.60
C ARG A 130 9.25 -7.64 -2.07
N ARG A 131 9.19 -6.31 -1.97
CA ARG A 131 10.25 -5.46 -1.40
C ARG A 131 10.50 -5.71 0.09
N MET A 132 9.47 -6.12 0.83
CA MET A 132 9.55 -6.47 2.25
C MET A 132 9.93 -7.95 2.49
N GLY A 133 10.21 -8.73 1.44
CA GLY A 133 10.68 -10.11 1.57
C GLY A 133 9.60 -11.17 1.73
N PHE A 134 8.31 -10.84 1.55
CA PHE A 134 7.22 -11.84 1.57
C PHE A 134 7.38 -12.86 0.45
N SER A 135 7.04 -14.12 0.69
CA SER A 135 7.25 -15.21 -0.26
C SER A 135 6.49 -15.02 -1.58
N LYS A 136 6.99 -15.62 -2.67
CA LYS A 136 6.28 -15.68 -3.95
C LYS A 136 4.88 -16.30 -3.80
N THR A 137 4.73 -17.25 -2.87
CA THR A 137 3.47 -17.92 -2.58
C THR A 137 2.44 -16.94 -2.01
N GLU A 138 2.82 -16.14 -1.02
CA GLU A 138 1.92 -15.13 -0.42
C GLU A 138 1.48 -14.08 -1.46
N CYS A 139 2.41 -13.59 -2.28
CA CYS A 139 2.06 -12.65 -3.34
C CYS A 139 1.14 -13.27 -4.39
N ARG A 140 1.36 -14.53 -4.79
CA ARG A 140 0.47 -15.24 -5.72
C ARG A 140 -0.92 -15.48 -5.14
N GLN A 141 -0.99 -15.80 -3.84
CA GLN A 141 -2.27 -15.96 -3.14
C GLN A 141 -3.06 -14.65 -3.11
N LEU A 142 -2.40 -13.52 -2.85
CA LEU A 142 -3.05 -12.21 -2.92
C LEU A 142 -3.60 -11.91 -4.32
N ILE A 143 -2.79 -12.15 -5.37
CA ILE A 143 -3.21 -11.93 -6.76
C ILE A 143 -4.39 -12.85 -7.12
N ALA A 144 -4.33 -14.14 -6.76
CA ALA A 144 -5.38 -15.11 -7.06
C ALA A 144 -6.68 -14.82 -6.31
N GLY A 145 -6.58 -14.39 -5.04
CA GLY A 145 -7.73 -13.98 -4.24
C GLY A 145 -8.43 -12.77 -4.84
N TYR A 146 -7.66 -11.77 -5.27
CA TYR A 146 -8.22 -10.60 -5.96
C TYR A 146 -8.88 -10.98 -7.30
N ASP A 147 -8.21 -11.81 -8.11
CA ASP A 147 -8.75 -12.31 -9.39
C ASP A 147 -10.09 -13.05 -9.19
N SER A 148 -10.18 -13.87 -8.14
CA SER A 148 -11.41 -14.59 -7.78
C SER A 148 -12.54 -13.65 -7.37
N ILE A 149 -12.23 -12.57 -6.65
CA ILE A 149 -13.23 -11.56 -6.26
C ILE A 149 -13.76 -10.82 -7.48
N ILE A 150 -12.89 -10.40 -8.41
CA ILE A 150 -13.35 -9.66 -9.59
C ILE A 150 -14.17 -10.56 -10.54
N GLU A 151 -13.80 -11.83 -10.70
CA GLU A 151 -14.59 -12.75 -11.54
C GLU A 151 -15.94 -13.08 -10.89
N ARG A 152 -16.00 -13.18 -9.56
CA ARG A 152 -17.28 -13.27 -8.84
C ARG A 152 -18.16 -12.04 -9.07
N TYR A 153 -17.61 -10.83 -8.92
CA TYR A 153 -18.35 -9.59 -9.19
C TYR A 153 -18.81 -9.49 -10.64
N ARG A 154 -18.01 -9.99 -11.59
CA ARG A 154 -18.40 -10.05 -13.00
C ARG A 154 -19.61 -10.97 -13.22
N ALA A 155 -19.72 -12.06 -12.47
CA ALA A 155 -20.83 -13.01 -12.56
C ALA A 155 -22.10 -12.51 -11.84
N GLU A 156 -21.94 -11.78 -10.73
CA GLU A 156 -23.05 -11.36 -9.85
C GLU A 156 -23.62 -9.97 -10.21
N LEU A 157 -22.82 -9.07 -10.80
CA LEU A 157 -23.24 -7.68 -11.04
C LEU A 157 -23.59 -7.41 -12.52
N PRO A 158 -24.57 -6.53 -12.77
CA PRO A 158 -24.76 -5.95 -14.10
C PRO A 158 -23.48 -5.31 -14.63
N PHE A 159 -23.20 -5.49 -15.92
CA PHE A 159 -21.94 -5.04 -16.53
C PHE A 159 -21.65 -3.54 -16.33
N ASN A 160 -22.69 -2.69 -16.37
CA ASN A 160 -22.58 -1.25 -16.14
C ASN A 160 -22.19 -0.86 -14.70
N VAL A 161 -22.43 -1.75 -13.72
CA VAL A 161 -21.98 -1.57 -12.33
C VAL A 161 -20.56 -2.12 -12.19
N TYR A 162 -20.30 -3.30 -12.74
CA TYR A 162 -18.98 -3.92 -12.74
C TYR A 162 -17.91 -3.00 -13.36
N SER A 163 -18.18 -2.42 -14.53
CA SER A 163 -17.23 -1.59 -15.27
C SER A 163 -16.92 -0.24 -14.60
N LYS A 164 -17.72 0.18 -13.61
CA LYS A 164 -17.41 1.34 -12.76
C LYS A 164 -16.40 1.01 -11.66
N ILE A 165 -16.34 -0.25 -11.24
CA ILE A 165 -15.49 -0.71 -10.14
C ILE A 165 -14.17 -1.25 -10.70
N ILE A 166 -14.24 -2.06 -11.75
CA ILE A 166 -13.09 -2.76 -12.34
C ILE A 166 -12.90 -2.30 -13.79
N LYS A 167 -11.78 -1.62 -14.05
CA LYS A 167 -11.41 -1.21 -15.41
C LYS A 167 -11.02 -2.42 -16.27
N THR A 168 -11.19 -2.29 -17.58
CA THR A 168 -10.84 -3.34 -18.56
C THR A 168 -9.35 -3.71 -18.56
N THR A 169 -8.49 -2.80 -18.08
CA THR A 169 -7.04 -3.01 -17.95
C THR A 169 -6.65 -3.97 -16.82
N ALA A 170 -7.56 -4.30 -15.90
CA ALA A 170 -7.26 -5.08 -14.70
C ALA A 170 -6.59 -6.43 -15.01
N ARG A 171 -7.11 -7.18 -16.01
CA ARG A 171 -6.52 -8.48 -16.40
C ARG A 171 -5.07 -8.36 -16.89
N GLY A 172 -4.77 -7.30 -17.64
CA GLY A 172 -3.41 -7.00 -18.08
C GLY A 172 -2.48 -6.73 -16.89
N LYS A 173 -2.94 -5.90 -15.93
CA LYS A 173 -2.21 -5.59 -14.70
C LYS A 173 -1.93 -6.87 -13.89
N LEU A 174 -2.91 -7.75 -13.69
CA LEU A 174 -2.73 -9.02 -12.96
C LEU A 174 -1.76 -9.98 -13.66
N THR A 175 -1.76 -10.00 -15.00
CA THR A 175 -0.80 -10.81 -15.76
C THR A 175 0.63 -10.32 -15.55
N ALA A 176 0.86 -9.01 -15.64
CA ALA A 176 2.17 -8.41 -15.37
C ALA A 176 2.63 -8.67 -13.92
N LEU A 177 1.73 -8.55 -12.93
CA LEU A 177 2.05 -8.86 -11.54
C LEU A 177 2.47 -10.33 -11.33
N ARG A 178 1.81 -11.28 -12.00
CA ARG A 178 2.19 -12.70 -11.94
C ARG A 178 3.59 -12.94 -12.52
N GLN A 179 3.92 -12.27 -13.62
CA GLN A 179 5.26 -12.33 -14.23
C GLN A 179 6.31 -11.72 -13.31
N PHE A 180 6.03 -10.53 -12.75
CA PHE A 180 6.89 -9.89 -11.76
C PHE A 180 7.19 -10.81 -10.57
N VAL A 181 6.15 -11.39 -9.93
CA VAL A 181 6.33 -12.32 -8.79
C VAL A 181 7.06 -13.61 -9.20
N GLY A 182 6.90 -14.05 -10.45
CA GLY A 182 7.65 -15.18 -11.01
C GLY A 182 9.16 -14.94 -11.06
N ASN A 183 9.54 -13.75 -11.54
CA ASN A 183 10.93 -13.38 -11.85
C ASN A 183 11.69 -12.76 -10.68
N SER A 184 10.99 -12.20 -9.69
CA SER A 184 11.57 -11.56 -8.50
C SER A 184 11.98 -12.54 -7.40
#